data_AF-A0A425Y5P1-F1
#
_entry.id   AF-A0A425Y5P1-F1
#
_cell.length_a   1.000
_cell.length_b   1.000
_cell.length_c   1.000
_cell.angle_alpha   90.00
_cell.angle_beta   90.00
_cell.angle_gamma   90.00
#
_symmetry.space_group_name_H-M   'P 1'
#
loop_
_entity.id
_entity.type
_entity.pdbx_description
1 polymer ?
#
loop_
_entity_poly.entity_id
_entity_poly.type
_entity_poly.pdbx_seq_one_letter_code
_entity_poly.pdbx_strand_id
1 'polypeptide(L)'
;MRQIYVGSFSIFLIFLFSSPSSIWAQAYLSNDDYTGNWEDGISWTGGSSPGLNYNQTSTVAVEGEITASNNLFFNKGLLNIRDTLVINGDLGFGSNGDLSVDAGGVLIVLGSLIVGNKVDIAAGGTIIITGNVNFSGSSGQGSFTSDQFPAQVYIGGDITGSPPTSSSGDAIPVFDCDVATEHENSTCNYGFIEDIEGEEIEEYFQEVICGGGVDPGAIVSDQTVCDGNSVLTITESLPSSESTYQWFSSVNSIDPNTGTWTLISGATQQTYDPGLITATISFFRQVQKGNGCTANSNAVVITFSSNPNPVGIFHE
;
A
#
# COMPACT_ATOMS: atom_id res chain seq x y z
N MET A 1 -66.43 -35.36 -0.22
CA MET A 1 -66.11 -33.96 0.10
C MET A 1 -65.27 -33.96 1.37
N ARG A 2 -64.00 -34.40 1.30
CA ARG A 2 -62.78 -33.55 1.27
C ARG A 2 -62.84 -32.37 2.25
N GLN A 3 -62.36 -32.60 3.48
CA GLN A 3 -61.89 -31.54 4.37
C GLN A 3 -60.56 -31.00 3.82
N ILE A 4 -60.45 -29.67 3.84
CA ILE A 4 -59.34 -28.90 3.31
C ILE A 4 -58.34 -28.64 4.45
N TYR A 5 -57.06 -28.81 4.14
CA TYR A 5 -55.91 -28.53 4.99
C TYR A 5 -55.93 -27.11 5.57
N VAL A 6 -55.62 -26.98 6.87
CA VAL A 6 -55.22 -25.70 7.47
C VAL A 6 -53.70 -25.58 7.28
N GLY A 7 -53.28 -24.81 6.28
CA GLY A 7 -51.88 -24.41 6.10
C GLY A 7 -51.58 -23.17 6.94
N SER A 8 -50.64 -23.28 7.87
CA SER A 8 -50.05 -22.14 8.58
C SER A 8 -49.24 -21.30 7.59
N PHE A 9 -49.78 -20.14 7.19
CA PHE A 9 -49.00 -19.12 6.50
C PHE A 9 -48.21 -18.33 7.54
N SER A 10 -46.92 -18.65 7.69
CA SER A 10 -45.97 -17.76 8.34
C SER A 10 -45.85 -16.50 7.50
N ILE A 11 -46.40 -15.40 7.98
CA ILE A 11 -46.15 -14.06 7.44
C ILE A 11 -44.70 -13.73 7.81
N PHE A 12 -43.79 -13.86 6.85
CA PHE A 12 -42.46 -13.26 6.94
C PHE A 12 -42.66 -11.75 6.83
N LEU A 13 -42.62 -11.06 7.97
CA LEU A 13 -42.62 -9.61 8.02
C LEU A 13 -41.24 -9.16 7.50
N ILE A 14 -41.12 -8.91 6.20
CA ILE A 14 -39.96 -8.23 5.63
C ILE A 14 -40.00 -6.81 6.22
N PHE A 15 -39.14 -6.54 7.19
CA PHE A 15 -38.83 -5.19 7.61
C PHE A 15 -38.17 -4.48 6.42
N LEU A 16 -38.98 -3.80 5.61
CA LEU A 16 -38.50 -2.73 4.76
C LEU A 16 -37.96 -1.65 5.70
N PHE A 17 -36.65 -1.65 5.92
CA PHE A 17 -35.94 -0.46 6.39
C PHE A 17 -36.04 0.57 5.26
N SER A 18 -37.16 1.29 5.21
CA SER A 18 -37.19 2.60 4.57
C SER A 18 -36.50 3.56 5.53
N SER A 19 -35.17 3.54 5.57
CA SER A 19 -34.45 4.71 6.03
C SER A 19 -34.87 5.87 5.12
N PRO A 20 -35.21 7.05 5.65
CA PRO A 20 -35.29 8.21 4.78
C PRO A 20 -33.91 8.32 4.14
N SER A 21 -33.82 8.13 2.83
CA SER A 21 -32.70 8.61 2.06
C SER A 21 -32.75 10.13 2.18
N SER A 22 -32.21 10.66 3.28
CA SER A 22 -31.77 12.02 3.35
C SER A 22 -30.79 12.17 2.21
N ILE A 23 -31.23 12.83 1.14
CA ILE A 23 -30.38 13.28 0.06
C ILE A 23 -29.43 14.28 0.74
N TRP A 24 -28.34 13.77 1.31
CA TRP A 24 -27.21 14.61 1.62
C TRP A 24 -26.86 15.28 0.31
N ALA A 25 -26.98 16.60 0.26
CA ALA A 25 -26.42 17.35 -0.84
C ALA A 25 -24.91 17.10 -0.75
N GLN A 26 -24.44 16.12 -1.52
CA GLN A 26 -23.03 15.90 -1.74
C GLN A 26 -22.46 17.19 -2.30
N ALA A 27 -21.49 17.78 -1.60
CA ALA A 27 -20.92 19.05 -2.03
C ALA A 27 -19.79 18.83 -3.03
N TYR A 28 -19.05 17.75 -2.86
CA TYR A 28 -17.96 17.38 -3.75
C TYR A 28 -18.00 15.88 -4.02
N LEU A 29 -17.78 15.55 -5.29
CA LEU A 29 -17.76 14.21 -5.83
C LEU A 29 -16.59 14.20 -6.81
N SER A 30 -15.56 13.41 -6.54
CA SER A 30 -14.49 13.23 -7.51
C SER A 30 -15.04 12.52 -8.75
N ASN A 31 -14.39 12.70 -9.89
CA ASN A 31 -14.76 11.93 -11.08
C ASN A 31 -14.46 10.45 -10.83
N ASP A 32 -15.36 9.59 -11.27
CA ASP A 32 -15.20 8.14 -11.32
C ASP A 32 -14.23 7.74 -12.44
N ASP A 33 -13.58 6.58 -12.32
CA ASP A 33 -12.55 6.07 -13.24
C ASP A 33 -11.47 7.13 -13.59
N TYR A 34 -11.09 7.96 -12.61
CA TYR A 34 -10.20 9.10 -12.82
C TYR A 34 -9.09 9.15 -11.77
N THR A 35 -7.85 9.21 -12.23
CA THR A 35 -6.67 9.47 -11.39
C THR A 35 -6.34 10.96 -11.43
N GLY A 36 -6.22 11.60 -10.26
CA GLY A 36 -5.87 13.02 -10.20
C GLY A 36 -5.54 13.55 -8.81
N ASN A 37 -5.37 14.87 -8.72
CA ASN A 37 -4.97 15.54 -7.49
C ASN A 37 -6.16 16.13 -6.75
N TRP A 38 -6.16 16.05 -5.42
CA TRP A 38 -7.22 16.60 -4.57
C TRP A 38 -7.44 18.10 -4.81
N GLU A 39 -6.35 18.85 -4.96
CA GLU A 39 -6.37 20.31 -5.06
C GLU A 39 -6.79 20.80 -6.45
N ASP A 40 -6.66 19.94 -7.47
CA ASP A 40 -7.05 20.26 -8.85
C ASP A 40 -8.56 20.13 -9.01
N GLY A 41 -9.21 21.24 -9.40
CA GLY A 41 -10.63 21.26 -9.68
C GLY A 41 -11.05 20.28 -10.78
N ILE A 42 -10.16 19.92 -11.70
CA ILE A 42 -10.45 18.96 -12.78
C ILE A 42 -10.81 17.57 -12.22
N SER A 43 -10.26 17.19 -11.07
CA SER A 43 -10.55 15.92 -10.40
C SER A 43 -11.97 15.83 -9.86
N TRP A 44 -12.71 16.94 -9.82
CA TRP A 44 -14.01 17.04 -9.17
C TRP A 44 -15.09 17.39 -10.17
N THR A 45 -16.25 16.76 -10.00
CA THR A 45 -17.46 17.18 -10.70
C THR A 45 -17.75 18.65 -10.38
N GLY A 46 -17.98 19.44 -11.43
CA GLY A 46 -18.16 20.90 -11.29
C GLY A 46 -16.87 21.73 -11.30
N GLY A 47 -15.69 21.10 -11.44
CA GLY A 47 -14.44 21.81 -11.73
C GLY A 47 -13.84 22.56 -10.54
N SER A 48 -14.27 22.28 -9.31
CA SER A 48 -13.82 22.95 -8.09
C SER A 48 -13.47 21.94 -7.01
N SER A 49 -12.29 22.07 -6.40
CA SER A 49 -11.85 21.17 -5.33
C SER A 49 -12.42 21.54 -3.95
N PRO A 50 -12.49 20.58 -3.00
CA PRO A 50 -12.96 20.81 -1.62
C PRO A 50 -12.05 21.73 -0.80
N GLY A 51 -10.80 21.89 -1.23
CA GLY A 51 -9.73 22.52 -0.46
C GLY A 51 -9.15 21.60 0.63
N LEU A 52 -8.04 22.02 1.25
CA LEU A 52 -7.33 21.23 2.26
C LEU A 52 -7.97 21.31 3.66
N ASN A 53 -8.76 22.36 3.92
CA ASN A 53 -9.43 22.60 5.20
C ASN A 53 -10.95 22.65 5.00
N TYR A 54 -11.59 21.50 5.13
CA TYR A 54 -13.02 21.36 4.94
C TYR A 54 -13.80 21.77 6.18
N ASN A 55 -14.78 22.66 6.01
CA ASN A 55 -15.53 23.29 7.11
C ASN A 55 -17.05 23.23 6.91
N GLN A 56 -17.51 22.46 5.92
CA GLN A 56 -18.93 22.33 5.59
C GLN A 56 -19.51 21.06 6.22
N THR A 57 -20.84 20.93 6.22
CA THR A 57 -21.53 19.76 6.83
C THR A 57 -21.93 18.70 5.81
N SER A 58 -21.72 18.99 4.53
CA SER A 58 -21.96 18.11 3.40
C SER A 58 -20.86 17.06 3.25
N THR A 59 -21.13 16.08 2.40
CA THR A 59 -20.19 15.02 2.06
C THR A 59 -19.19 15.46 0.98
N VAL A 60 -17.94 15.04 1.14
CA VAL A 60 -16.95 14.93 0.07
C VAL A 60 -16.82 13.44 -0.23
N ALA A 61 -17.18 12.98 -1.44
CA ALA A 61 -16.95 11.60 -1.83
C ALA A 61 -15.84 11.46 -2.86
N VAL A 62 -15.02 10.43 -2.66
CA VAL A 62 -13.93 10.03 -3.55
C VAL A 62 -14.36 8.75 -4.26
N GLU A 63 -14.70 8.86 -5.55
CA GLU A 63 -15.08 7.76 -6.45
C GLU A 63 -13.98 7.42 -7.47
N GLY A 64 -12.85 8.13 -7.47
CA GLY A 64 -11.70 7.82 -8.32
C GLY A 64 -10.43 7.71 -7.49
N GLU A 65 -9.27 7.64 -8.13
CA GLU A 65 -7.97 7.59 -7.46
C GLU A 65 -7.41 9.00 -7.26
N ILE A 66 -7.58 9.54 -6.06
CA ILE A 66 -7.23 10.93 -5.74
C ILE A 66 -6.03 11.00 -4.80
N THR A 67 -5.03 11.82 -5.16
CA THR A 67 -3.88 12.11 -4.30
C THR A 67 -3.94 13.54 -3.78
N ALA A 68 -3.89 13.72 -2.46
CA ALA A 68 -3.69 15.02 -1.82
C ALA A 68 -2.19 15.27 -1.58
N SER A 69 -1.70 16.44 -1.98
CA SER A 69 -0.28 16.79 -1.86
C SER A 69 0.14 17.24 -0.45
N ASN A 70 -0.81 17.39 0.46
CA ASN A 70 -0.63 17.94 1.79
C ASN A 70 -1.68 17.40 2.76
N ASN A 71 -1.60 17.85 4.01
CA ASN A 71 -2.55 17.53 5.07
C ASN A 71 -3.99 17.87 4.67
N LEU A 72 -4.91 16.98 4.97
CA LEU A 72 -6.35 17.21 4.87
C LEU A 72 -6.95 17.34 6.26
N PHE A 73 -7.78 18.37 6.45
CA PHE A 73 -8.44 18.62 7.72
C PHE A 73 -9.94 18.83 7.55
N PHE A 74 -10.74 17.95 8.15
CA PHE A 74 -12.20 17.98 8.13
C PHE A 74 -12.74 18.44 9.48
N ASN A 75 -13.11 19.72 9.59
CA ASN A 75 -13.70 20.24 10.83
C ASN A 75 -15.12 19.72 11.09
N LYS A 76 -15.85 19.40 10.01
CA LYS A 76 -17.25 18.96 9.96
C LYS A 76 -17.48 18.18 8.66
N GLY A 77 -18.64 17.53 8.57
CA GLY A 77 -19.10 16.84 7.36
C GLY A 77 -18.56 15.42 7.29
N LEU A 78 -18.75 14.77 6.15
CA LEU A 78 -18.35 13.39 5.92
C LEU A 78 -17.31 13.34 4.81
N LEU A 79 -16.14 12.76 5.08
CA LEU A 79 -15.25 12.26 4.05
C LEU A 79 -15.67 10.81 3.75
N ASN A 80 -16.18 10.57 2.54
CA ASN A 80 -16.55 9.22 2.09
C ASN A 80 -15.60 8.74 1.00
N ILE A 81 -15.00 7.58 1.18
CA ILE A 81 -14.02 7.01 0.25
C ILE A 81 -14.59 5.72 -0.29
N ARG A 82 -14.81 5.67 -1.61
CA ARG A 82 -15.41 4.53 -2.33
C ARG A 82 -14.48 3.90 -3.34
N ASP A 83 -13.50 4.68 -3.79
CA ASP A 83 -12.34 4.19 -4.51
C ASP A 83 -11.11 4.55 -3.67
N THR A 84 -10.15 5.32 -4.18
CA THR A 84 -8.83 5.44 -3.56
C THR A 84 -8.49 6.87 -3.21
N LEU A 85 -8.08 7.11 -1.96
CA LEU A 85 -7.53 8.38 -1.50
C LEU A 85 -6.15 8.18 -0.88
N VAL A 86 -5.14 8.82 -1.48
CA VAL A 86 -3.78 8.92 -0.94
C VAL A 86 -3.54 10.33 -0.40
N ILE A 87 -3.00 10.46 0.81
CA ILE A 87 -2.71 11.75 1.44
C ILE A 87 -1.21 11.82 1.76
N ASN A 88 -0.50 12.73 1.10
CA ASN A 88 0.93 13.01 1.34
C ASN A 88 1.11 13.92 2.57
N GLY A 89 0.59 13.48 3.72
CA GLY A 89 0.58 14.25 4.97
C GLY A 89 -0.39 13.66 6.00
N ASP A 90 -0.75 14.49 6.98
CA ASP A 90 -1.68 14.10 8.05
C ASP A 90 -3.14 14.21 7.60
N LEU A 91 -3.98 13.30 8.08
CA LEU A 91 -5.43 13.41 8.00
C LEU A 91 -5.98 13.76 9.38
N GLY A 92 -6.71 14.87 9.49
CA GLY A 92 -7.31 15.28 10.76
C GLY A 92 -8.79 15.55 10.68
N PHE A 93 -9.48 15.22 11.76
CA PHE A 93 -10.89 15.48 11.95
C PHE A 93 -11.09 16.37 13.18
N GLY A 94 -11.82 17.47 13.00
CA GLY A 94 -12.32 18.31 14.09
C GLY A 94 -13.47 17.62 14.82
N SER A 95 -14.32 18.41 15.50
CA SER A 95 -15.51 17.82 16.15
C SER A 95 -16.62 17.57 15.13
N ASN A 96 -17.12 16.34 15.02
CA ASN A 96 -18.15 15.90 14.06
C ASN A 96 -17.70 15.98 12.57
N GLY A 97 -16.41 15.80 12.30
CA GLY A 97 -15.93 15.44 10.97
C GLY A 97 -15.81 13.93 10.92
N ASP A 98 -16.66 13.27 10.14
CA ASP A 98 -16.75 11.81 10.10
C ASP A 98 -16.01 11.25 8.89
N LEU A 99 -15.61 9.99 8.98
CA LEU A 99 -14.96 9.22 7.92
C LEU A 99 -15.74 7.95 7.63
N SER A 100 -15.98 7.68 6.36
CA SER A 100 -16.41 6.37 5.88
C SER A 100 -15.46 5.92 4.77
N VAL A 101 -14.91 4.72 4.92
CA VAL A 101 -14.22 4.00 3.85
C VAL A 101 -15.13 2.83 3.51
N ASP A 102 -15.86 2.96 2.41
CA ASP A 102 -16.83 1.97 1.95
C ASP A 102 -16.08 0.70 1.50
N ALA A 103 -16.79 -0.43 1.40
CA ALA A 103 -16.18 -1.70 0.99
C ALA A 103 -15.49 -1.59 -0.38
N GLY A 104 -14.23 -2.02 -0.44
CA GLY A 104 -13.36 -1.87 -1.63
C GLY A 104 -12.67 -0.51 -1.74
N GLY A 105 -13.05 0.48 -0.94
CA GLY A 105 -12.35 1.76 -0.85
C GLY A 105 -10.99 1.61 -0.16
N VAL A 106 -10.05 2.46 -0.55
CA VAL A 106 -8.67 2.48 -0.03
C VAL A 106 -8.33 3.88 0.45
N LEU A 107 -7.90 4.00 1.71
CA LEU A 107 -7.34 5.22 2.27
C LEU A 107 -5.89 4.98 2.69
N ILE A 108 -4.96 5.73 2.13
CA ILE A 108 -3.55 5.73 2.53
C ILE A 108 -3.17 7.11 3.06
N VAL A 109 -2.82 7.19 4.34
CA VAL A 109 -2.32 8.41 4.99
C VAL A 109 -0.82 8.27 5.20
N LEU A 110 -0.03 8.98 4.41
CA LEU A 110 1.44 9.06 4.55
C LEU A 110 1.83 10.06 5.65
N GLY A 111 1.25 9.87 6.83
CA GLY A 111 1.32 10.75 7.98
C GLY A 111 0.49 10.21 9.14
N SER A 112 0.09 11.09 10.04
CA SER A 112 -0.71 10.72 11.22
C SER A 112 -2.20 10.93 10.99
N LEU A 113 -3.02 10.11 11.66
CA LEU A 113 -4.45 10.34 11.80
C LEU A 113 -4.73 11.08 13.12
N ILE A 114 -5.40 12.22 13.06
CA ILE A 114 -5.75 13.04 14.23
C ILE A 114 -7.26 13.08 14.37
N VAL A 115 -7.78 12.50 15.45
CA VAL A 115 -9.22 12.36 15.65
C VAL A 115 -9.69 13.28 16.77
N GLY A 116 -10.61 14.17 16.43
CA GLY A 116 -11.27 15.09 17.36
C GLY A 116 -12.31 14.41 18.25
N ASN A 117 -13.29 15.20 18.69
CA ASN A 117 -14.35 14.72 19.57
C ASN A 117 -15.63 14.40 18.76
N LYS A 118 -16.31 13.29 19.07
CA LYS A 118 -17.52 12.85 18.33
C LYS A 118 -17.26 12.68 16.83
N VAL A 119 -16.20 11.95 16.52
CA VAL A 119 -15.86 11.57 15.15
C VAL A 119 -16.19 10.11 14.99
N ASP A 120 -17.04 9.78 14.03
CA ASP A 120 -17.33 8.40 13.68
C ASP A 120 -16.51 8.00 12.45
N ILE A 121 -15.77 6.88 12.58
CA ILE A 121 -14.96 6.28 11.54
C ILE A 121 -15.50 4.88 11.23
N ALA A 122 -16.01 4.70 10.02
CA ALA A 122 -16.40 3.40 9.48
C ALA A 122 -15.32 2.89 8.51
N ALA A 123 -14.70 1.76 8.83
CA ALA A 123 -13.66 1.11 8.03
C ALA A 123 -14.20 -0.17 7.40
N GLY A 124 -15.01 -0.03 6.35
CA GLY A 124 -15.47 -1.16 5.54
C GLY A 124 -14.51 -1.55 4.42
N GLY A 125 -13.58 -0.66 4.05
CA GLY A 125 -12.45 -0.91 3.16
C GLY A 125 -11.10 -0.84 3.87
N THR A 126 -10.03 -0.66 3.09
CA THR A 126 -8.65 -0.66 3.59
C THR A 126 -8.22 0.72 4.06
N ILE A 127 -7.68 0.82 5.28
CA ILE A 127 -7.10 2.04 5.84
C ILE A 127 -5.65 1.77 6.22
N ILE A 128 -4.71 2.53 5.66
CA ILE A 128 -3.30 2.46 5.99
C ILE A 128 -2.85 3.82 6.52
N ILE A 129 -2.24 3.84 7.70
CA ILE A 129 -1.72 5.05 8.36
C ILE A 129 -0.25 4.80 8.69
N THR A 130 0.66 5.50 8.01
CA THR A 130 2.10 5.25 8.20
C THR A 130 2.65 5.89 9.49
N GLY A 131 1.95 6.87 10.04
CA GLY A 131 2.29 7.55 11.29
C GLY A 131 1.42 7.15 12.48
N ASN A 132 1.25 8.10 13.41
CA ASN A 132 0.54 7.87 14.66
C ASN A 132 -0.98 8.02 14.49
N VAL A 133 -1.75 7.40 15.39
CA VAL A 133 -3.18 7.66 15.53
C VAL A 133 -3.44 8.35 16.87
N ASN A 134 -3.91 9.60 16.82
CA ASN A 134 -4.04 10.46 18.00
C ASN A 134 -5.52 10.81 18.27
N PHE A 135 -6.10 10.24 19.32
CA PHE A 135 -7.43 10.59 19.79
C PHE A 135 -7.35 11.78 20.76
N SER A 136 -7.66 12.97 20.25
CA SER A 136 -7.69 14.24 21.01
C SER A 136 -9.04 14.54 21.67
N GLY A 137 -10.08 13.74 21.35
CA GLY A 137 -11.42 13.84 21.92
C GLY A 137 -11.51 13.40 23.39
N SER A 138 -12.69 13.64 24.00
CA SER A 138 -12.99 13.07 25.32
C SER A 138 -13.31 11.58 25.19
N SER A 139 -13.05 10.79 26.24
CA SER A 139 -13.35 9.35 26.23
C SER A 139 -14.84 9.07 25.98
N GLY A 140 -15.11 8.00 25.22
CA GLY A 140 -16.47 7.54 24.92
C GLY A 140 -17.25 8.42 23.95
N GLN A 141 -16.58 9.22 23.12
CA GLN A 141 -17.23 10.05 22.09
C GLN A 141 -16.67 9.73 20.71
N GLY A 142 -17.55 9.35 19.79
CA GLY A 142 -17.18 8.87 18.46
C GLY A 142 -16.98 7.36 18.40
N SER A 143 -16.54 6.87 17.27
CA SER A 143 -16.33 5.44 16.99
C SER A 143 -15.22 5.24 15.97
N PHE A 144 -14.59 4.06 16.01
CA PHE A 144 -13.76 3.55 14.93
C PHE A 144 -14.05 2.06 14.83
N THR A 145 -14.87 1.71 13.84
CA THR A 145 -15.45 0.37 13.71
C THR A 145 -15.31 -0.16 12.30
N SER A 146 -15.27 -1.49 12.16
CA SER A 146 -15.27 -2.20 10.89
C SER A 146 -16.38 -3.26 10.88
N ASP A 147 -16.91 -3.55 9.70
CA ASP A 147 -17.78 -4.71 9.44
C ASP A 147 -16.97 -5.92 8.93
N GLN A 148 -15.65 -5.77 8.76
CA GLN A 148 -14.71 -6.83 8.41
C GLN A 148 -14.02 -7.40 9.65
N PHE A 149 -13.58 -8.66 9.55
CA PHE A 149 -12.87 -9.35 10.61
C PHE A 149 -11.80 -10.31 10.04
N PRO A 150 -10.49 -10.06 10.29
CA PRO A 150 -9.95 -8.87 10.96
C PRO A 150 -10.23 -7.60 10.15
N ALA A 151 -10.25 -6.43 10.80
CA ALA A 151 -10.39 -5.17 10.08
C ALA A 151 -9.14 -4.92 9.21
N GLN A 152 -9.35 -4.41 8.00
CA GLN A 152 -8.30 -4.02 7.05
C GLN A 152 -7.73 -2.63 7.41
N VAL A 153 -7.26 -2.48 8.65
CA VAL A 153 -6.67 -1.24 9.17
C VAL A 153 -5.24 -1.50 9.61
N TYR A 154 -4.28 -0.80 9.03
CA TYR A 154 -2.85 -0.97 9.27
C TYR A 154 -2.22 0.33 9.80
N ILE A 155 -1.48 0.24 10.90
CA ILE A 155 -0.93 1.41 11.61
C ILE A 155 0.58 1.24 11.82
N GLY A 156 1.37 2.21 11.34
CA GLY A 156 2.83 2.21 11.47
C GLY A 156 3.38 2.92 12.71
N GLY A 157 2.54 3.64 13.46
CA GLY A 157 2.95 4.44 14.63
C GLY A 157 2.19 4.12 15.91
N ASP A 158 2.38 4.98 16.91
CA ASP A 158 1.74 4.84 18.21
C ASP A 158 0.26 5.25 18.15
N ILE A 159 -0.57 4.54 18.92
CA ILE A 159 -1.96 4.92 19.18
C ILE A 159 -2.01 5.62 20.53
N THR A 160 -2.43 6.89 20.55
CA THR A 160 -2.48 7.70 21.76
C THR A 160 -3.86 8.28 22.04
N GLY A 161 -4.11 8.62 23.30
CA GLY A 161 -5.40 9.14 23.76
C GLY A 161 -6.33 8.06 24.31
N SER A 162 -7.64 8.22 24.09
CA SER A 162 -8.66 7.26 24.52
C SER A 162 -9.39 6.69 23.30
N PRO A 163 -8.80 5.70 22.60
CA PRO A 163 -9.42 5.08 21.43
C PRO A 163 -10.77 4.44 21.80
N PRO A 164 -11.75 4.44 20.89
CA PRO A 164 -13.01 3.73 21.09
C PRO A 164 -12.77 2.22 21.00
N THR A 165 -12.97 1.51 22.11
CA THR A 165 -12.79 0.04 22.21
C THR A 165 -14.11 -0.73 22.31
N SER A 166 -15.24 -0.03 22.21
CA SER A 166 -16.58 -0.62 22.29
C SER A 166 -17.50 0.05 21.27
N SER A 167 -18.36 -0.74 20.65
CA SER A 167 -19.37 -0.27 19.69
C SER A 167 -20.77 -0.66 20.17
N SER A 168 -21.78 0.03 19.66
CA SER A 168 -23.17 -0.40 19.77
C SER A 168 -23.65 -0.89 18.40
N GLY A 169 -23.84 -2.20 18.24
CA GLY A 169 -24.32 -2.80 16.99
C GLY A 169 -23.47 -4.00 16.57
N ASP A 170 -23.56 -4.36 15.29
CA ASP A 170 -22.88 -5.52 14.70
C ASP A 170 -21.44 -5.19 14.24
N ALA A 171 -21.08 -3.91 14.11
CA ALA A 171 -19.74 -3.49 13.73
C ALA A 171 -18.74 -3.65 14.90
N ILE A 172 -17.54 -4.14 14.61
CA ILE A 172 -16.51 -4.48 15.59
C ILE A 172 -15.57 -3.29 15.77
N PRO A 173 -15.22 -2.87 17.01
CA PRO A 173 -14.23 -1.82 17.21
C PRO A 173 -12.87 -2.22 16.63
N VAL A 174 -12.21 -1.29 15.94
CA VAL A 174 -10.89 -1.53 15.33
C VAL A 174 -9.81 -1.72 16.40
N PHE A 175 -9.95 -1.08 17.56
CA PHE A 175 -9.03 -1.24 18.69
C PHE A 175 -9.53 -2.25 19.74
N ASP A 176 -10.40 -3.18 19.36
CA ASP A 176 -10.74 -4.31 20.22
C ASP A 176 -9.56 -5.29 20.26
N CYS A 177 -9.03 -5.56 21.45
CA CYS A 177 -7.92 -6.48 21.67
C CYS A 177 -8.34 -7.77 22.39
N ASP A 178 -9.64 -7.93 22.67
CA ASP A 178 -10.21 -9.11 23.31
C ASP A 178 -10.82 -10.09 22.28
N VAL A 179 -10.50 -9.91 20.99
CA VAL A 179 -10.98 -10.71 19.86
C VAL A 179 -9.86 -11.54 19.23
N ALA A 180 -10.20 -12.67 18.60
CA ALA A 180 -9.24 -13.53 17.94
C ALA A 180 -8.89 -12.98 16.54
N THR A 181 -7.64 -12.57 16.32
CA THR A 181 -7.23 -11.86 15.09
C THR A 181 -6.37 -12.77 14.20
N GLU A 182 -6.29 -12.45 12.90
CA GLU A 182 -5.41 -13.16 11.95
C GLU A 182 -4.16 -12.34 11.54
N HIS A 183 -4.05 -11.07 11.96
CA HIS A 183 -2.84 -10.26 11.77
C HIS A 183 -1.67 -10.85 12.57
N GLU A 184 -0.53 -11.13 11.91
CA GLU A 184 0.57 -11.91 12.50
C GLU A 184 1.27 -11.19 13.66
N ASN A 185 1.40 -9.87 13.56
CA ASN A 185 2.14 -9.04 14.50
C ASN A 185 1.24 -8.29 15.48
N SER A 186 -0.09 -8.36 15.35
CA SER A 186 -1.04 -7.63 16.20
C SER A 186 -1.98 -8.54 17.01
N THR A 187 -2.25 -8.15 18.25
CA THR A 187 -3.21 -8.82 19.15
C THR A 187 -4.56 -8.12 19.19
N CYS A 188 -4.78 -7.14 18.32
CA CYS A 188 -6.01 -6.34 18.26
C CYS A 188 -6.61 -6.40 16.86
N ASN A 189 -7.85 -5.93 16.69
CA ASN A 189 -8.59 -5.93 15.43
C ASN A 189 -8.05 -4.93 14.37
N TYR A 190 -6.76 -4.65 14.38
CA TYR A 190 -6.00 -3.85 13.41
C TYR A 190 -4.61 -4.49 13.26
N GLY A 191 -3.93 -4.30 12.13
CA GLY A 191 -2.56 -4.77 11.89
C GLY A 191 -1.51 -3.67 12.04
N PHE A 192 -0.25 -4.04 12.22
CA PHE A 192 0.88 -3.14 12.02
C PHE A 192 1.21 -3.01 10.53
N ILE A 193 2.07 -2.06 10.16
CA ILE A 193 2.42 -1.85 8.75
C ILE A 193 3.14 -3.09 8.16
N GLU A 194 3.85 -3.84 9.01
CA GLU A 194 4.51 -5.10 8.64
C GLU A 194 3.52 -6.20 8.25
N ASP A 195 2.29 -6.16 8.80
CA ASP A 195 1.23 -7.12 8.48
C ASP A 195 0.65 -6.92 7.05
N ILE A 196 1.14 -5.93 6.28
CA ILE A 196 0.79 -5.74 4.87
C ILE A 196 1.55 -6.73 3.96
N GLU A 197 2.68 -7.28 4.40
CA GLU A 197 3.46 -8.22 3.58
C GLU A 197 2.63 -9.47 3.24
N GLY A 198 2.42 -9.74 1.94
CA GLY A 198 1.59 -10.82 1.43
C GLY A 198 0.11 -10.49 1.26
N GLU A 199 -0.35 -9.30 1.67
CA GLU A 199 -1.72 -8.83 1.44
C GLU A 199 -1.91 -8.29 0.02
N GLU A 200 -3.14 -8.32 -0.51
CA GLU A 200 -3.44 -7.85 -1.87
C GLU A 200 -3.06 -6.37 -2.10
N ILE A 201 -3.06 -5.57 -1.04
CA ILE A 201 -2.73 -4.13 -1.10
C ILE A 201 -1.22 -3.84 -1.13
N GLU A 202 -0.36 -4.83 -0.86
CA GLU A 202 1.09 -4.64 -0.71
C GLU A 202 1.72 -3.94 -1.91
N GLU A 203 1.46 -4.44 -3.12
CA GLU A 203 2.07 -3.91 -4.35
C GLU A 203 1.70 -2.44 -4.57
N TYR A 204 0.42 -2.10 -4.40
CA TYR A 204 -0.05 -0.72 -4.54
C TYR A 204 0.49 0.19 -3.43
N PHE A 205 0.54 -0.29 -2.18
CA PHE A 205 1.09 0.49 -1.06
C PHE A 205 2.58 0.80 -1.26
N GLN A 206 3.35 -0.18 -1.75
CA GLN A 206 4.75 0.05 -2.14
C GLN A 206 4.85 1.05 -3.29
N GLU A 207 3.98 0.96 -4.29
CA GLU A 207 3.91 1.95 -5.37
C GLU A 207 3.65 3.37 -4.85
N VAL A 208 2.77 3.53 -3.86
CA VAL A 208 2.45 4.83 -3.26
C VAL A 208 3.63 5.39 -2.46
N ILE A 209 4.26 4.59 -1.59
CA ILE A 209 5.41 5.05 -0.77
C ILE A 209 6.60 5.38 -1.66
N CYS A 210 6.86 4.52 -2.63
CA CYS A 210 8.01 4.64 -3.49
C CYS A 210 7.73 5.52 -4.71
N GLY A 211 6.49 5.88 -5.01
CA GLY A 211 6.05 6.68 -6.15
C GLY A 211 6.29 5.99 -7.49
N GLY A 212 5.38 5.14 -7.97
CA GLY A 212 5.62 4.29 -9.15
C GLY A 212 6.72 3.26 -8.88
N GLY A 213 6.50 1.99 -9.25
CA GLY A 213 7.45 0.91 -9.00
C GLY A 213 8.89 1.33 -9.33
N VAL A 214 9.79 1.20 -8.35
CA VAL A 214 11.21 1.44 -8.57
C VAL A 214 11.64 0.49 -9.68
N ASP A 215 11.88 0.99 -10.89
CA ASP A 215 12.24 0.15 -12.03
C ASP A 215 13.76 0.00 -12.05
N PRO A 216 14.32 -1.17 -11.70
CA PRO A 216 15.74 -1.39 -11.71
C PRO A 216 16.32 -1.48 -13.13
N GLY A 217 15.48 -1.42 -14.16
CA GLY A 217 15.83 -1.76 -15.53
C GLY A 217 16.26 -3.21 -15.64
N ALA A 218 17.04 -3.50 -16.68
CA ALA A 218 17.62 -4.82 -16.89
C ALA A 218 19.11 -4.69 -17.20
N ILE A 219 19.89 -5.68 -16.78
CA ILE A 219 21.31 -5.81 -17.10
C ILE A 219 21.52 -6.88 -18.17
N VAL A 220 22.64 -6.78 -18.90
CA VAL A 220 23.01 -7.70 -19.98
C VAL A 220 22.99 -9.18 -19.60
N SER A 221 22.90 -10.05 -20.60
CA SER A 221 22.79 -11.51 -20.45
C SER A 221 24.08 -12.18 -19.97
N ASP A 222 23.94 -13.45 -19.57
CA ASP A 222 24.99 -14.35 -19.10
C ASP A 222 26.23 -14.40 -20.00
N GLN A 223 27.38 -14.68 -19.38
CA GLN A 223 28.66 -14.79 -20.06
C GLN A 223 29.35 -16.12 -19.73
N THR A 224 30.23 -16.58 -20.63
CA THR A 224 31.16 -17.67 -20.36
C THR A 224 32.58 -17.16 -20.56
N VAL A 225 33.43 -17.34 -19.56
CA VAL A 225 34.78 -16.81 -19.54
C VAL A 225 35.78 -17.92 -19.25
N CYS A 226 36.81 -18.02 -20.09
CA CYS A 226 37.90 -18.97 -19.90
C CYS A 226 38.97 -18.39 -18.95
N ASP A 227 39.73 -19.28 -18.31
CA ASP A 227 40.86 -18.90 -17.46
C ASP A 227 41.81 -17.91 -18.17
N GLY A 228 42.21 -16.86 -17.44
CA GLY A 228 43.05 -15.77 -17.92
C GLY A 228 42.35 -14.67 -18.73
N ASN A 229 41.07 -14.81 -19.09
CA ASN A 229 40.30 -13.76 -19.76
C ASN A 229 39.48 -12.92 -18.77
N SER A 230 39.36 -11.62 -19.05
CA SER A 230 38.48 -10.72 -18.28
C SER A 230 37.02 -10.89 -18.67
N VAL A 231 36.13 -10.73 -17.69
CA VAL A 231 34.68 -10.63 -17.92
C VAL A 231 34.38 -9.34 -18.69
N LEU A 232 33.41 -9.36 -19.61
CA LEU A 232 32.93 -8.11 -20.21
C LEU A 232 32.17 -7.31 -19.15
N THR A 233 32.37 -5.99 -19.15
CA THR A 233 31.64 -5.09 -18.27
C THR A 233 30.13 -5.33 -18.38
N ILE A 234 29.49 -5.51 -17.24
CA ILE A 234 28.04 -5.66 -17.13
C ILE A 234 27.44 -4.26 -17.27
N THR A 235 26.61 -4.08 -18.29
CA THR A 235 25.90 -2.83 -18.57
C THR A 235 24.39 -3.03 -18.49
N GLU A 236 23.64 -1.93 -18.55
CA GLU A 236 22.20 -2.00 -18.75
C GLU A 236 21.85 -2.48 -20.16
N SER A 237 20.84 -3.33 -20.25
CA SER A 237 20.09 -3.63 -21.47
C SER A 237 18.77 -2.84 -21.53
N LEU A 238 18.20 -2.49 -20.37
CA LEU A 238 17.09 -1.55 -20.23
C LEU A 238 17.43 -0.54 -19.12
N PRO A 239 17.15 0.75 -19.32
CA PRO A 239 17.52 1.79 -18.36
C PRO A 239 16.70 1.65 -17.06
N SER A 240 17.34 1.95 -15.93
CA SER A 240 16.68 2.12 -14.63
C SER A 240 15.93 3.45 -14.54
N SER A 241 14.85 3.52 -13.75
CA SER A 241 14.18 4.78 -13.38
C SER A 241 14.99 5.60 -12.37
N GLU A 242 15.89 4.94 -11.63
CA GLU A 242 16.69 5.52 -10.56
C GLU A 242 18.16 5.72 -10.96
N SER A 243 18.88 6.53 -10.17
CA SER A 243 20.30 6.87 -10.39
C SER A 243 21.24 6.48 -9.26
N THR A 244 20.73 5.81 -8.22
CA THR A 244 21.53 5.26 -7.11
C THR A 244 21.64 3.75 -7.29
N TYR A 245 22.87 3.25 -7.38
CA TYR A 245 23.15 1.85 -7.68
C TYR A 245 23.99 1.21 -6.58
N GLN A 246 23.81 -0.09 -6.37
CA GLN A 246 24.69 -0.92 -5.55
C GLN A 246 24.76 -2.33 -6.14
N TRP A 247 25.97 -2.85 -6.33
CA TRP A 247 26.17 -4.19 -6.88
C TRP A 247 26.36 -5.25 -5.79
N PHE A 248 25.86 -6.44 -6.10
CA PHE A 248 25.92 -7.64 -5.26
C PHE A 248 26.39 -8.84 -6.08
N SER A 249 27.04 -9.79 -5.42
CA SER A 249 27.48 -11.05 -6.02
C SER A 249 27.04 -12.28 -5.23
N SER A 250 26.92 -13.40 -5.92
CA SER A 250 26.66 -14.69 -5.27
C SER A 250 27.32 -15.82 -6.04
N VAL A 251 27.86 -16.80 -5.32
CA VAL A 251 28.39 -18.03 -5.92
C VAL A 251 27.34 -19.14 -5.99
N ASN A 252 26.19 -18.96 -5.32
CA ASN A 252 25.18 -20.02 -5.15
C ASN A 252 23.75 -19.57 -5.45
N SER A 253 23.54 -18.31 -5.87
CA SER A 253 22.21 -17.76 -6.15
C SER A 253 22.12 -17.20 -7.57
N ILE A 254 20.94 -17.36 -8.17
CA ILE A 254 20.58 -16.76 -9.46
C ILE A 254 19.30 -15.93 -9.36
N ASP A 255 18.56 -16.04 -8.26
CA ASP A 255 17.38 -15.23 -7.99
C ASP A 255 17.78 -14.09 -7.03
N PRO A 256 17.73 -12.83 -7.49
CA PRO A 256 18.07 -11.67 -6.66
C PRO A 256 17.08 -11.41 -5.52
N ASN A 257 15.86 -11.96 -5.58
CA ASN A 257 14.80 -11.71 -4.60
C ASN A 257 14.72 -12.76 -3.49
N THR A 258 15.25 -13.97 -3.72
CA THR A 258 15.16 -15.08 -2.76
C THR A 258 16.53 -15.66 -2.36
N GLY A 259 17.60 -15.25 -3.04
CA GLY A 259 18.95 -15.78 -2.84
C GLY A 259 19.77 -15.12 -1.73
N THR A 260 20.91 -15.73 -1.40
CA THR A 260 21.92 -15.10 -0.52
C THR A 260 22.97 -14.39 -1.36
N TRP A 261 23.14 -13.09 -1.10
CA TRP A 261 23.99 -12.21 -1.89
C TRP A 261 24.98 -11.44 -1.01
N THR A 262 26.17 -11.21 -1.54
CA THR A 262 27.26 -10.49 -0.87
C THR A 262 27.40 -9.10 -1.48
N LEU A 263 27.40 -8.07 -0.63
CA LEU A 263 27.62 -6.69 -1.01
C LEU A 263 29.03 -6.51 -1.62
N ILE A 264 29.11 -5.88 -2.79
CA ILE A 264 30.38 -5.47 -3.39
C ILE A 264 30.67 -4.03 -2.97
N SER A 265 31.44 -3.87 -1.89
CA SER A 265 31.73 -2.56 -1.29
C SER A 265 32.26 -1.54 -2.31
N GLY A 266 31.60 -0.39 -2.42
CA GLY A 266 31.99 0.72 -3.29
C GLY A 266 31.61 0.56 -4.77
N ALA A 267 30.97 -0.55 -5.15
CA ALA A 267 30.44 -0.72 -6.50
C ALA A 267 29.08 -0.03 -6.62
N THR A 268 29.11 1.29 -6.84
CA THR A 268 27.91 2.15 -6.91
C THR A 268 27.67 2.76 -8.30
N GLN A 269 28.39 2.28 -9.31
CA GLN A 269 28.28 2.77 -10.68
C GLN A 269 27.12 2.07 -11.41
N GLN A 270 26.58 2.74 -12.43
CA GLN A 270 25.53 2.17 -13.28
C GLN A 270 25.95 0.86 -13.97
N THR A 271 27.24 0.74 -14.30
CA THR A 271 27.89 -0.44 -14.85
C THR A 271 28.82 -1.08 -13.83
N TYR A 272 29.18 -2.35 -14.03
CA TYR A 272 30.13 -3.05 -13.19
C TYR A 272 31.11 -3.86 -14.02
N ASP A 273 32.39 -3.72 -13.72
CA ASP A 273 33.46 -4.54 -14.29
C ASP A 273 33.90 -5.57 -13.23
N PRO A 274 33.55 -6.86 -13.39
CA PRO A 274 33.97 -7.91 -12.47
C PRO A 274 35.47 -8.20 -12.50
N GLY A 275 36.18 -7.76 -13.55
CA GLY A 275 37.59 -8.08 -13.76
C GLY A 275 37.82 -9.56 -14.12
N LEU A 276 38.83 -10.17 -13.50
CA LEU A 276 39.16 -11.60 -13.66
C LEU A 276 38.40 -12.42 -12.61
N ILE A 277 37.83 -13.54 -13.05
CA ILE A 277 37.16 -14.51 -12.17
C ILE A 277 37.89 -15.85 -12.19
N THR A 278 37.81 -16.59 -11.08
CA THR A 278 38.40 -17.93 -10.91
C THR A 278 37.36 -19.01 -10.60
N ALA A 279 36.09 -18.62 -10.53
CA ALA A 279 34.93 -19.47 -10.29
C ALA A 279 33.68 -18.84 -10.89
N THR A 280 32.66 -19.66 -11.18
CA THR A 280 31.35 -19.18 -11.61
C THR A 280 30.74 -18.29 -10.53
N ILE A 281 30.24 -17.14 -10.94
CA ILE A 281 29.69 -16.12 -10.03
C ILE A 281 28.54 -15.39 -10.71
N SER A 282 27.51 -15.09 -9.95
CA SER A 282 26.36 -14.32 -10.37
C SER A 282 26.48 -12.89 -9.84
N PHE A 283 25.90 -11.94 -10.56
CA PHE A 283 25.79 -10.54 -10.15
C PHE A 283 24.37 -10.03 -10.37
N PHE A 284 23.92 -9.12 -9.52
CA PHE A 284 22.79 -8.25 -9.82
C PHE A 284 23.09 -6.84 -9.34
N ARG A 285 22.29 -5.89 -9.83
CA ARG A 285 22.35 -4.49 -9.41
C ARG A 285 21.07 -4.14 -8.67
N GLN A 286 21.22 -3.67 -7.44
CA GLN A 286 20.14 -3.01 -6.71
C GLN A 286 20.11 -1.54 -7.10
N VAL A 287 18.92 -1.02 -7.30
CA VAL A 287 18.68 0.42 -7.38
C VAL A 287 17.95 0.88 -6.14
N GLN A 288 18.20 2.12 -5.73
CA GLN A 288 17.56 2.71 -4.57
C GLN A 288 16.91 4.04 -4.94
N LYS A 289 15.67 4.19 -4.50
CA LYS A 289 14.96 5.47 -4.44
C LYS A 289 15.03 6.01 -3.01
N GLY A 290 14.81 7.32 -2.85
CA GLY A 290 14.68 7.93 -1.52
C GLY A 290 13.71 7.16 -0.62
N ASN A 291 13.81 7.38 0.70
CA ASN A 291 12.96 6.74 1.73
C ASN A 291 13.17 5.22 1.90
N GLY A 292 14.26 4.65 1.38
CA GLY A 292 14.61 3.25 1.66
C GLY A 292 14.05 2.23 0.66
N CYS A 293 13.30 2.66 -0.34
CA CYS A 293 12.79 1.80 -1.41
C CYS A 293 13.94 1.29 -2.30
N THR A 294 13.98 -0.02 -2.51
CA THR A 294 14.97 -0.66 -3.39
C THR A 294 14.31 -1.66 -4.32
N ALA A 295 14.85 -1.80 -5.53
CA ALA A 295 14.49 -2.88 -6.44
C ALA A 295 15.75 -3.54 -7.02
N ASN A 296 15.64 -4.82 -7.33
CA ASN A 296 16.76 -5.61 -7.85
C ASN A 296 16.56 -5.86 -9.34
N SER A 297 17.59 -5.63 -10.15
CA SER A 297 17.59 -6.04 -11.57
C SER A 297 17.48 -7.56 -11.70
N ASN A 298 17.32 -8.06 -12.92
CA ASN A 298 17.66 -9.46 -13.20
C ASN A 298 19.10 -9.77 -12.75
N ALA A 299 19.36 -11.03 -12.39
CA ALA A 299 20.72 -11.50 -12.19
C ALA A 299 21.36 -11.91 -13.52
N VAL A 300 22.70 -11.82 -13.57
CA VAL A 300 23.53 -12.34 -14.67
C VAL A 300 24.51 -13.35 -14.12
N VAL A 301 24.65 -14.50 -14.79
CA VAL A 301 25.57 -15.58 -14.43
C VAL A 301 26.82 -15.50 -15.31
N ILE A 302 27.99 -15.41 -14.67
CA ILE A 302 29.28 -15.49 -15.36
C ILE A 302 29.87 -16.87 -15.11
N THR A 303 29.82 -17.72 -16.13
CA THR A 303 30.30 -19.11 -16.06
C THR A 303 31.80 -19.15 -16.28
N PHE A 304 32.54 -19.68 -15.29
CA PHE A 304 33.97 -19.91 -15.41
C PHE A 304 34.27 -21.25 -16.08
N SER A 305 35.15 -21.25 -17.09
CA SER A 305 35.65 -22.46 -17.74
C SER A 305 37.17 -22.55 -17.63
N SER A 306 37.65 -23.58 -16.95
CA SER A 306 39.10 -23.86 -16.85
C SER A 306 39.70 -24.45 -18.13
N ASN A 307 38.90 -24.67 -19.18
CA ASN A 307 39.34 -25.31 -20.40
C ASN A 307 39.64 -24.26 -21.49
N PRO A 308 40.91 -24.08 -21.91
CA PRO A 308 41.18 -23.43 -23.18
C PRO A 308 40.64 -24.39 -24.25
N ASN A 309 39.68 -23.97 -25.06
CA ASN A 309 39.22 -24.80 -26.18
C ASN A 309 40.46 -25.12 -27.05
N PRO A 310 40.96 -26.37 -27.09
CA PRO A 310 42.06 -26.68 -27.99
C PRO A 310 41.40 -26.73 -29.36
N VAL A 311 41.57 -25.67 -30.16
CA VAL A 311 41.33 -25.77 -31.59
C VAL A 311 42.21 -26.93 -32.04
N GLY A 312 41.56 -28.02 -32.45
CA GLY A 312 42.22 -29.24 -32.86
C GLY A 312 43.30 -28.90 -33.88
N ILE A 313 44.55 -29.02 -33.45
CA ILE A 313 45.67 -29.16 -34.37
C ILE A 313 45.47 -30.55 -34.98
N PHE A 314 44.88 -30.60 -36.17
CA PHE A 314 45.03 -31.78 -37.02
C PHE A 314 46.50 -31.85 -37.40
N HIS A 315 47.23 -32.74 -36.72
CA HIS A 315 48.53 -33.18 -37.17
C HIS A 315 48.33 -34.20 -38.29
N GLU A 316 49.11 -33.94 -39.35
CA GLU A 316 49.49 -34.77 -40.50
C GLU A 316 48.49 -34.95 -41.65
#